data_AF-A0A843LPC1-F1
#
_entry.id   AF-A0A843LPC1-F1
#
_cell.length_a   1.000
_cell.length_b   1.000
_cell.length_c   1.000
_cell.angle_alpha   90.00
_cell.angle_beta   90.00
_cell.angle_gamma   90.00
#
_symmetry.space_group_name_H-M   'P 1'
#
loop_
_entity.id
_entity.type
_entity.pdbx_description
1 polymer ?
#
loop_
_entity_poly.entity_id
_entity_poly.type
_entity_poly.pdbx_seq_one_letter_code
_entity_poly.pdbx_strand_id
1 'polypeptide(L)'
;RIVVFPYCLRTTECKAKVSPEVGVKCLKCGKCKIGEFKEICDQSSIKVFIAPGGSFVKRVLKRHPNSSVLLVACHVELNEMMKILSAKGIPEYGILLSKTGCIETDVDMELVKEKLFEART
;
A
#
# COMPACT_ATOMS: atom_id res chain seq x y z
N ARG A 1 -11.00 4.76 -3.40
CA ARG A 1 -10.17 4.19 -2.31
C ARG A 1 -8.82 3.82 -2.89
N ILE A 2 -7.76 4.04 -2.10
CA ILE A 2 -6.39 3.69 -2.44
C ILE A 2 -5.86 2.79 -1.34
N VAL A 3 -5.11 1.75 -1.71
CA VAL A 3 -4.26 0.99 -0.78
C VAL A 3 -2.80 1.13 -1.22
N VAL A 4 -1.92 1.37 -0.25
CA VAL A 4 -0.48 1.53 -0.49
C VAL A 4 0.28 0.48 0.30
N PHE A 5 0.94 -0.42 -0.41
CA PHE A 5 1.84 -1.42 0.17
C PHE A 5 3.29 -0.94 0.15
N PRO A 6 4.12 -1.39 1.09
CA PRO A 6 5.53 -1.01 1.15
C PRO A 6 6.36 -1.90 0.20
N TYR A 7 7.49 -1.37 -0.25
CA TYR A 7 8.42 -2.09 -1.12
C TYR A 7 8.94 -3.38 -0.50
N CYS A 8 9.24 -3.37 0.80
CA CYS A 8 9.86 -4.47 1.53
C CYS A 8 8.97 -5.70 1.71
N LEU A 9 7.66 -5.58 1.44
CA LEU A 9 6.71 -6.71 1.42
C LEU A 9 6.88 -7.59 0.16
N ARG A 10 7.64 -7.12 -0.83
CA ARG A 10 8.06 -7.94 -1.95
C ARG A 10 9.16 -8.91 -1.51
N THR A 11 9.16 -10.09 -2.10
CA THR A 11 10.34 -10.95 -2.07
C THR A 11 11.45 -10.37 -2.95
N THR A 12 12.70 -10.74 -2.63
CA THR A 12 13.90 -10.42 -3.41
C THR A 12 13.85 -10.98 -4.82
N GLU A 13 13.13 -12.07 -5.04
CA GLU A 13 12.97 -12.70 -6.36
C GLU A 13 11.94 -11.99 -7.27
N CYS A 14 11.30 -10.93 -6.78
CA CYS A 14 10.27 -10.21 -7.52
C CYS A 14 10.88 -9.36 -8.63
N LYS A 15 10.66 -9.74 -9.89
CA LYS A 15 11.18 -9.06 -11.09
C LYS A 15 10.45 -7.77 -11.48
N ALA A 16 9.51 -7.30 -10.66
CA ALA A 16 8.75 -6.09 -10.94
C ALA A 16 9.64 -4.84 -10.96
N LYS A 17 9.51 -4.03 -12.01
CA LYS A 17 10.29 -2.79 -12.19
C LYS A 17 9.66 -1.64 -11.42
N VAL A 18 10.51 -0.73 -10.96
CA VAL A 18 10.09 0.53 -10.33
C VAL A 18 9.95 1.59 -11.41
N SER A 19 8.84 2.31 -11.40
CA SER A 19 8.60 3.48 -12.24
C SER A 19 8.38 4.71 -11.35
N PRO A 20 8.99 5.87 -11.67
CA PRO A 20 8.72 7.12 -10.94
C PRO A 20 7.24 7.52 -10.95
N GLU A 21 6.50 7.15 -11.99
CA GLU A 21 5.12 7.56 -12.21
C GLU A 21 4.11 6.71 -11.47
N VAL A 22 4.29 5.39 -11.47
CA VAL A 22 3.29 4.43 -10.95
C VAL A 22 3.81 3.56 -9.79
N GLY A 23 5.06 3.73 -9.38
CA GLY A 23 5.68 2.94 -8.31
C GLY A 23 6.14 1.59 -8.83
N VAL A 24 6.10 0.54 -8.00
CA VAL A 24 6.41 -0.81 -8.49
C VAL A 24 5.28 -1.30 -9.39
N LYS A 25 5.61 -1.64 -10.64
CA LYS A 25 4.68 -2.25 -11.60
C LYS A 25 4.49 -3.73 -11.27
N CYS A 26 3.55 -4.04 -10.38
CA CYS A 26 3.27 -5.41 -9.97
C CYS A 26 2.91 -6.28 -11.18
N LEU A 27 3.66 -7.36 -11.37
CA LEU A 27 3.46 -8.34 -12.46
C LEU A 27 2.54 -9.49 -12.04
N LYS A 28 1.97 -9.47 -10.82
CA LYS A 28 1.22 -10.58 -10.23
C LYS A 28 1.98 -11.92 -10.32
N CYS A 29 3.29 -11.86 -10.06
CA CYS A 29 4.19 -13.00 -10.25
C CYS A 29 4.00 -14.17 -9.27
N GLY A 30 3.01 -14.12 -8.36
CA GLY A 30 2.76 -15.15 -7.34
C GLY A 30 3.77 -15.23 -6.19
N LYS A 31 4.86 -14.47 -6.20
CA LYS A 31 5.95 -14.61 -5.22
C LYS A 31 5.78 -13.82 -3.91
N CYS A 32 4.75 -13.00 -3.80
CA CYS A 32 4.45 -12.25 -2.58
C CYS A 32 2.95 -12.02 -2.48
N LYS A 33 2.46 -11.76 -1.26
CA LYS A 33 1.04 -11.61 -0.97
C LYS A 33 0.37 -10.47 -1.76
N ILE A 34 1.12 -9.44 -2.17
CA ILE A 34 0.60 -8.28 -2.91
C ILE A 34 -0.03 -8.70 -4.25
N GLY A 35 0.52 -9.72 -4.92
CA GLY A 35 0.06 -10.15 -6.25
C GLY A 35 -1.39 -10.61 -6.24
N GLU A 36 -1.68 -11.57 -5.37
CA GLU A 36 -3.03 -12.11 -5.15
C GLU A 36 -4.00 -11.00 -4.70
N PHE A 37 -3.60 -10.18 -3.72
CA PHE A 37 -4.45 -9.09 -3.25
C PHE A 37 -4.76 -8.05 -4.33
N LYS A 38 -3.81 -7.79 -5.23
CA LYS A 38 -4.04 -6.89 -6.37
C LYS A 38 -5.10 -7.44 -7.32
N GLU A 39 -5.17 -8.76 -7.53
CA GLU A 39 -6.21 -9.37 -8.37
C GLU A 39 -7.61 -9.12 -7.81
N ILE A 40 -7.78 -9.27 -6.50
CA ILE A 40 -9.02 -8.97 -5.79
C ILE A 40 -9.39 -7.49 -5.96
N CYS A 41 -8.42 -6.58 -5.83
CA CYS A 41 -8.66 -5.15 -5.99
C CYS A 41 -8.94 -4.73 -7.43
N ASP A 42 -8.36 -5.39 -8.44
CA ASP A 42 -8.56 -5.07 -9.86
C ASP A 42 -10.01 -5.34 -10.30
N GLN A 43 -10.72 -6.25 -9.61
CA GLN A 43 -12.16 -6.48 -9.79
C GLN A 43 -13.03 -5.39 -9.11
N SER A 44 -12.40 -4.47 -8.39
CA SER A 44 -13.04 -3.36 -7.68
C SER A 44 -12.52 -2.00 -8.18
N SER A 45 -13.18 -0.90 -7.84
CA SER A 45 -12.70 0.47 -8.13
C SER A 45 -11.56 0.93 -7.19
N ILE A 46 -10.77 0.00 -6.66
CA ILE A 46 -9.73 0.25 -5.66
C ILE A 46 -8.37 0.30 -6.36
N LYS A 47 -7.63 1.39 -6.15
CA LYS A 47 -6.29 1.53 -6.72
C LYS A 47 -5.25 0.98 -5.76
N VAL A 48 -4.42 0.06 -6.24
CA VAL A 48 -3.30 -0.51 -5.49
C VAL A 48 -2.00 0.14 -5.95
N PHE A 49 -1.26 0.72 -5.01
CA PHE A 49 0.10 1.20 -5.24
C PHE A 49 1.09 0.43 -4.37
N ILE A 50 2.29 0.23 -4.90
CA ILE A 50 3.42 -0.31 -4.15
C ILE A 50 4.49 0.77 -4.13
N ALA A 51 4.73 1.34 -2.96
CA ALA A 51 5.58 2.50 -2.81
C ALA A 51 7.06 2.07 -2.62
N PRO A 52 7.98 2.49 -3.49
CA PRO A 52 9.42 2.32 -3.26
C PRO A 52 9.95 3.14 -2.07
N GLY A 53 9.17 4.11 -1.58
CA GLY A 53 9.48 4.92 -0.41
C GLY A 53 8.44 6.02 -0.18
N GLY A 54 8.52 6.70 0.96
CA GLY A 54 7.52 7.69 1.40
C GLY A 54 7.32 8.87 0.43
N SER A 55 8.36 9.30 -0.30
CA SER A 55 8.26 10.37 -1.30
C SER A 55 7.29 10.03 -2.44
N PHE A 56 7.21 8.74 -2.82
CA PHE A 56 6.27 8.26 -3.81
C PHE A 56 4.82 8.36 -3.30
N VAL A 57 4.59 8.00 -2.04
CA VAL A 57 3.27 8.10 -1.39
C VAL A 57 2.76 9.53 -1.46
N LYS A 58 3.59 10.52 -1.06
CA LYS A 58 3.25 11.95 -1.12
C LYS A 58 2.80 12.40 -2.52
N ARG A 59 3.44 11.88 -3.58
CA ARG A 59 3.09 12.17 -4.98
C ARG A 59 1.79 11.50 -5.43
N VAL A 60 1.56 10.24 -5.06
CA VAL A 60 0.30 9.54 -5.34
C VAL A 60 -0.88 10.32 -4.75
N LEU A 61 -0.74 10.77 -3.51
CA LEU A 61 -1.77 11.53 -2.81
C LEU A 61 -2.08 12.86 -3.48
N LYS A 62 -1.05 13.58 -3.96
CA LYS A 62 -1.23 14.83 -4.71
C LYS A 62 -2.05 14.64 -6.00
N ARG A 63 -1.94 13.48 -6.65
CA ARG A 63 -2.69 13.13 -7.87
C ARG A 63 -4.09 12.62 -7.58
N HIS A 64 -4.40 12.28 -6.33
CA HIS A 64 -5.67 11.69 -5.92
C HIS A 64 -6.22 12.37 -4.65
N PRO A 65 -6.51 13.68 -4.70
CA PRO A 65 -6.86 14.46 -3.51
C PRO A 65 -8.16 14.02 -2.82
N ASN A 66 -9.11 13.43 -3.56
CA ASN A 66 -10.42 13.02 -3.04
C ASN A 66 -10.50 11.52 -2.67
N SER A 67 -9.36 10.88 -2.40
CA SER A 67 -9.32 9.43 -2.09
C SER A 67 -9.09 9.17 -0.62
N SER A 68 -9.84 8.23 -0.03
CA SER A 68 -9.43 7.59 1.21
C SER A 68 -8.29 6.60 0.98
N VAL A 69 -7.39 6.50 1.96
CA VAL A 69 -6.11 5.80 1.83
C VAL A 69 -5.93 4.79 2.95
N LEU A 70 -5.72 3.53 2.60
CA LEU A 70 -5.23 2.51 3.52
C LEU A 70 -3.72 2.34 3.32
N LEU A 71 -2.94 2.58 4.36
CA LEU A 71 -1.49 2.47 4.36
C LEU A 71 -1.09 1.16 5.04
N VAL A 72 -0.17 0.42 4.43
CA VAL A 72 0.52 -0.71 5.05
C VAL A 72 2.00 -0.37 5.16
N ALA A 73 2.54 -0.30 6.38
CA ALA A 73 3.94 0.07 6.58
C ALA A 73 4.47 -0.33 7.97
N CYS A 74 5.77 -0.11 8.20
CA CYS A 74 6.34 -0.18 9.56
C CYS A 74 5.92 1.05 10.39
N HIS A 75 6.17 1.01 11.71
CA HIS A 75 5.80 2.10 12.62
C HIS A 75 6.31 3.48 12.18
N VAL A 76 7.54 3.56 11.70
CA VAL A 76 8.19 4.83 11.33
C VAL A 76 7.50 5.46 10.12
N GLU A 77 7.39 4.70 9.02
CA GLU A 77 6.74 5.17 7.80
C GLU A 77 5.26 5.46 8.02
N LEU A 78 4.56 4.61 8.78
CA LEU A 78 3.14 4.79 9.04
C LEU A 78 2.87 6.07 9.84
N ASN A 79 3.64 6.31 10.91
CA ASN A 79 3.55 7.51 11.72
C ASN A 79 3.83 8.78 10.90
N GLU A 80 4.85 8.77 10.04
CA GLU A 80 5.14 9.91 9.16
C GLU A 80 4.00 10.17 8.18
N MET A 81 3.53 9.13 7.48
CA MET A 81 2.53 9.30 6.42
C MET A 81 1.16 9.67 6.98
N MET A 82 0.73 9.07 8.09
CA MET A 82 -0.54 9.41 8.73
C MET A 82 -0.55 10.87 9.21
N LYS A 83 0.53 11.37 9.82
CA LYS A 83 0.64 12.79 10.18
C LYS A 83 0.43 13.71 8.98
N ILE A 84 1.02 13.37 7.84
CA ILE A 84 0.90 14.15 6.60
C ILE A 84 -0.53 14.08 6.03
N LEU A 85 -1.19 12.93 6.11
CA LEU A 85 -2.54 12.72 5.61
C LEU A 85 -3.56 13.46 6.47
N SER A 86 -3.48 13.28 7.79
CA SER A 86 -4.32 13.96 8.78
C SER A 86 -4.24 15.48 8.64
N ALA A 87 -3.02 16.03 8.53
CA ALA A 87 -2.82 17.47 8.33
C ALA A 87 -3.42 18.02 7.02
N LYS A 88 -3.70 17.15 6.05
CA LYS A 88 -4.34 17.50 4.76
C LYS A 88 -5.83 17.18 4.73
N GLY A 89 -6.39 16.65 5.82
CA GLY A 89 -7.79 16.21 5.89
C GLY A 89 -8.11 15.05 4.95
N ILE A 90 -7.12 14.25 4.57
CA ILE A 90 -7.31 13.08 3.70
C ILE A 90 -7.63 11.88 4.59
N PRO A 91 -8.81 11.24 4.47
CA PRO A 91 -9.17 10.10 5.32
C PRO A 91 -8.20 8.94 5.14
N GLU A 92 -7.60 8.51 6.24
CA GLU A 92 -6.58 7.49 6.27
C GLU A 92 -6.82 6.40 7.30
N TYR A 93 -6.29 5.21 7.01
CA TYR A 93 -6.19 4.12 7.96
C TYR A 93 -4.84 3.42 7.81
N GLY A 94 -4.23 3.04 8.93
CA GLY A 94 -2.92 2.43 8.95
C GLY A 94 -2.94 1.00 9.46
N ILE A 95 -2.30 0.09 8.72
CA ILE A 95 -2.05 -1.29 9.12
C ILE A 95 -0.55 -1.49 9.26
N LEU A 96 -0.14 -2.02 10.40
CA LEU A 96 1.24 -2.36 10.67
C LEU A 96 1.61 -3.69 10.00
N LEU A 97 2.86 -3.76 9.53
CA LEU A 97 3.47 -5.03 9.17
C LEU A 97 3.51 -5.96 10.39
N SER A 98 3.11 -7.22 10.21
CA SER A 98 3.20 -8.27 11.23
C SER A 98 4.65 -8.72 11.45
N LYS A 99 5.49 -8.59 10.41
CA LYS A 99 6.94 -8.77 10.48
C LYS A 99 7.62 -7.55 9.86
N THR A 100 8.38 -6.81 10.65
CA THR A 100 9.10 -5.61 10.21
C THR A 100 10.54 -5.93 9.78
N GLY A 101 11.13 -5.04 8.98
CA GLY A 101 12.44 -5.21 8.36
C GLY A 101 12.51 -4.46 7.03
N CYS A 102 13.66 -4.55 6.36
CA CYS A 102 13.85 -3.91 5.05
C CYS A 102 13.65 -4.89 3.87
N ILE A 103 13.53 -6.19 4.15
CA ILE A 103 13.43 -7.26 3.15
C ILE A 103 12.49 -8.34 3.70
N GLU A 104 11.60 -8.87 2.85
CA GLU A 104 10.70 -9.99 3.19
C GLU A 104 9.95 -9.80 4.50
N THR A 105 9.41 -8.58 4.63
CA THR A 105 8.44 -8.25 5.67
C THR A 105 7.13 -8.97 5.41
N ASP A 106 6.25 -8.98 6.41
CA ASP A 106 4.95 -9.60 6.27
C ASP A 106 3.82 -8.74 6.85
N VAL A 107 2.60 -9.00 6.41
CA VAL A 107 1.36 -8.40 6.89
C VAL A 107 0.25 -9.44 6.93
N ASP A 108 -0.69 -9.26 7.85
CA ASP A 108 -1.95 -9.98 7.86
C ASP A 108 -2.85 -9.44 6.72
N MET A 109 -3.00 -10.24 5.66
CA MET A 109 -3.79 -9.85 4.50
C MET A 109 -5.29 -9.93 4.75
N GLU A 110 -5.75 -10.74 5.71
CA GLU A 110 -7.18 -10.79 6.04
C GLU A 110 -7.59 -9.50 6.73
N LEU A 111 -6.77 -8.99 7.66
CA LEU A 111 -6.97 -7.67 8.26
C LEU A 111 -6.99 -6.56 7.19
N VAL A 112 -6.07 -6.62 6.21
CA VAL A 112 -6.05 -5.64 5.11
C VAL A 112 -7.33 -5.72 4.28
N LYS A 113 -7.83 -6.93 3.96
CA LYS A 113 -9.10 -7.12 3.24
C LYS A 113 -10.27 -6.55 4.05
N GLU A 114 -10.40 -6.96 5.31
CA GLU A 114 -11.45 -6.53 6.23
C GLU A 114 -11.55 -5.00 6.25
N LYS A 115 -10.48 -4.30 6.61
CA LYS A 115 -10.49 -2.84 6.75
C LYS A 115 -10.69 -2.09 5.43
N LEU A 116 -10.28 -2.67 4.31
CA LEU A 116 -10.46 -2.06 2.99
C LEU A 116 -11.91 -2.14 2.49
N PHE A 117 -12.61 -3.24 2.83
CA PHE A 117 -13.98 -3.51 2.37
C PHE A 117 -15.07 -3.14 3.38
N GLU A 118 -14.76 -3.05 4.69
CA GLU A 118 -15.70 -2.68 5.77
C GLU A 118 -16.42 -1.33 5.54
N ALA A 119 -15.81 -0.39 4.81
CA ALA A 119 -16.42 0.91 4.52
C ALA A 119 -17.62 0.86 3.53
N ARG A 120 -18.27 -0.30 3.34
CA ARG A 120 -19.45 -0.50 2.47
C ARG A 120 -20.78 -0.53 3.23
N THR A 121 -20.76 -0.56 4.55
CA THR A 121 -21.95 -0.57 5.42
C THR A 121 -22.28 0.80 5.97
#